data_AF-A0A7R7XB38-F1
#
_entry.id   AF-A0A7R7XB38-F1
#
_cell.length_a   1.000
_cell.length_b   1.000
_cell.length_c   1.000
_cell.angle_alpha   90.00
_cell.angle_beta   90.00
_cell.angle_gamma   90.00
#
_symmetry.space_group_name_H-M   'P 1'
#
loop_
_entity.id
_entity.type
_entity.pdbx_description
1 polymer ?
#
loop_
_entity_poly.entity_id
_entity_poly.type
_entity_poly.pdbx_seq_one_letter_code
_entity_poly.pdbx_strand_id
1 'polypeptide(L)'
;MSDKKRAGVGPYRRDPAIVPMLYGEGFGWYYAPDGKRYYGCGKITEVGDCHDSRYIYCHVRPKFNRDDGIYAFFDPATGESMPKNCLPGSLNPEYCRIWYLLKDRCLPVFNGAPEVGEHSPGLHQMANGTTYKGIGRTVFPKRAGVTWLSIVEPIPGETEGCYQFFGCRGRNDMPEWAFPRGPYPGFEKTRKETERLPDEQVRASFGYLGISYMPNLGDEAIGSYVAPDGQWYVGKGKIVALGWNPFALGCNSYIYVEPIPGKHGGEYDFALLYTNERMANFADSPRPGEGQLPSQEKETDSSMPGWPPWNRWRDFPRIERIPALGEEYPGRYLPPTAPRREFYLGVGKVVKTGTTEHGRIFVQVEPIEGKEDGNYRFFDPFTGKDMPEVYLPWAPGNRIRLRSKKDKEDVEIRLWFFTRELTSATADVADSTCESDGTSTLGSFSMSDSE
;
A
#
# COMPACT_ATOMS: atom_id res chain seq x y z
N MET A 1 -65.01 -31.22 7.46
CA MET A 1 -64.58 -30.51 6.24
C MET A 1 -64.41 -29.06 6.60
N SER A 2 -63.17 -28.60 6.77
CA SER A 2 -62.86 -27.22 7.14
C SER A 2 -61.72 -26.75 6.23
N ASP A 3 -62.03 -25.84 5.30
CA ASP A 3 -61.08 -25.24 4.38
C ASP A 3 -60.07 -24.38 5.13
N LYS A 4 -58.85 -24.90 5.30
CA LYS A 4 -57.69 -24.09 5.66
C LYS A 4 -57.18 -23.39 4.40
N LYS A 5 -57.59 -22.13 4.22
CA LYS A 5 -56.96 -21.19 3.28
C LYS A 5 -55.45 -21.12 3.56
N ARG A 6 -54.64 -21.55 2.61
CA ARG A 6 -53.20 -21.29 2.58
C ARG A 6 -52.99 -19.78 2.46
N ALA A 7 -52.38 -19.17 3.48
CA ALA A 7 -51.87 -17.81 3.37
C ALA A 7 -50.78 -17.80 2.28
N GLY A 8 -51.03 -17.06 1.21
CA GLY A 8 -50.04 -16.82 0.16
C GLY A 8 -48.87 -16.04 0.73
N VAL A 9 -47.66 -16.56 0.58
CA VAL A 9 -46.41 -15.84 0.82
C VAL A 9 -46.32 -14.76 -0.27
N GLY A 10 -46.68 -13.52 0.09
CA GLY A 10 -46.50 -12.37 -0.78
C GLY A 10 -45.01 -12.08 -1.03
N PRO A 11 -44.65 -11.43 -2.15
CA PRO A 11 -43.26 -11.11 -2.45
C PRO A 11 -42.69 -10.18 -1.37
N TYR A 12 -41.61 -10.63 -0.73
CA TYR A 12 -40.85 -9.84 0.23
C TYR A 12 -40.45 -8.50 -0.39
N ARG A 13 -40.94 -7.40 0.19
CA ARG A 13 -40.38 -6.06 -0.03
C ARG A 13 -38.92 -6.10 0.43
N ARG A 14 -38.02 -5.54 -0.39
CA ARG A 14 -36.63 -5.25 -0.01
C ARG A 14 -36.64 -4.24 1.14
N ASP A 15 -36.63 -4.73 2.38
CA ASP A 15 -35.90 -4.01 3.42
C ASP A 15 -34.44 -3.89 2.93
N PRO A 16 -33.73 -2.78 3.21
CA PRO A 16 -32.31 -2.68 2.93
C PRO A 16 -31.60 -3.80 3.71
N ALA A 17 -31.43 -4.93 3.02
CA ALA A 17 -30.91 -6.15 3.60
C ALA A 17 -29.56 -5.82 4.21
N ILE A 18 -29.40 -6.15 5.50
CA ILE A 18 -28.14 -6.03 6.21
C ILE A 18 -27.11 -6.81 5.40
N VAL A 19 -26.27 -6.08 4.66
CA VAL A 19 -25.19 -6.69 3.88
C VAL A 19 -24.28 -7.39 4.89
N PRO A 20 -24.04 -8.70 4.76
CA PRO A 20 -23.18 -9.42 5.68
C PRO A 20 -21.81 -8.75 5.74
N MET A 21 -21.36 -8.36 6.93
CA MET A 21 -20.05 -7.70 7.05
C MET A 21 -18.93 -8.72 6.89
N LEU A 22 -17.96 -8.41 6.03
CA LEU A 22 -16.70 -9.16 5.98
C LEU A 22 -16.13 -9.28 7.40
N TYR A 23 -15.66 -10.48 7.75
CA TYR A 23 -15.12 -10.86 9.05
C TYR A 23 -16.11 -10.92 10.22
N GLY A 24 -17.38 -10.58 9.99
CA GLY A 24 -18.49 -10.82 10.91
C GLY A 24 -18.80 -12.31 11.06
N GLU A 25 -19.68 -12.64 12.00
CA GLU A 25 -20.29 -13.97 12.07
C GLU A 25 -21.50 -14.01 11.14
N GLY A 26 -21.59 -15.07 10.35
CA GLY A 26 -22.73 -15.27 9.47
C GLY A 26 -22.75 -16.66 8.86
N PHE A 27 -23.85 -16.98 8.19
CA PHE A 27 -23.99 -18.23 7.46
C PHE A 27 -23.41 -18.10 6.05
N GLY A 28 -22.74 -19.15 5.59
CA GLY A 28 -22.20 -19.18 4.25
C GLY A 28 -21.54 -20.51 3.90
N TRP A 29 -20.90 -20.52 2.74
CA TRP A 29 -20.23 -21.68 2.17
C TRP A 29 -18.78 -21.78 2.65
N TYR A 30 -18.37 -22.99 3.01
CA TYR A 30 -16.98 -23.34 3.29
C TYR A 30 -16.51 -24.39 2.29
N TYR A 31 -15.35 -24.14 1.65
CA TYR A 31 -14.66 -25.13 0.83
C TYR A 31 -13.74 -25.96 1.72
N ALA A 32 -14.10 -27.21 1.93
CA ALA A 32 -13.33 -28.13 2.75
C ALA A 32 -12.14 -28.74 1.98
N PRO A 33 -11.11 -29.23 2.70
CA PRO A 33 -9.94 -29.87 2.07
C PRO A 33 -10.25 -31.13 1.25
N ASP A 34 -11.39 -31.77 1.47
CA ASP A 34 -11.85 -32.93 0.70
C ASP A 34 -12.44 -32.56 -0.67
N GLY A 35 -12.45 -31.27 -1.02
CA GLY A 35 -12.99 -30.74 -2.26
C GLY A 35 -14.51 -30.52 -2.24
N LYS A 36 -15.19 -30.84 -1.14
CA LYS A 36 -16.63 -30.59 -0.98
C LYS A 36 -16.91 -29.20 -0.41
N ARG A 37 -18.17 -28.78 -0.55
CA ARG A 37 -18.69 -27.53 0.02
C ARG A 37 -19.66 -27.87 1.13
N TYR A 38 -19.48 -27.18 2.25
CA TYR A 38 -20.39 -27.29 3.39
C TYR A 38 -21.00 -25.93 3.69
N TYR A 39 -22.24 -25.91 4.15
CA TYR A 39 -22.94 -24.71 4.57
C TYR A 39 -23.02 -24.68 6.09
N GLY A 40 -22.73 -23.53 6.70
CA GLY A 40 -22.72 -23.41 8.15
C GLY A 40 -22.50 -21.96 8.59
N CYS A 41 -22.49 -21.74 9.90
CA CYS A 41 -22.14 -20.45 10.47
C CYS A 41 -20.64 -20.38 10.71
N GLY A 42 -20.01 -19.29 10.27
CA GLY A 42 -18.59 -19.07 10.48
C GLY A 42 -18.23 -17.59 10.40
N LYS A 43 -16.93 -17.33 10.35
CA LYS A 43 -16.42 -15.99 10.10
C LYS A 43 -16.47 -15.71 8.60
N ILE A 44 -17.22 -14.71 8.17
CA ILE A 44 -17.34 -14.34 6.76
C ILE A 44 -15.96 -13.91 6.23
N THR A 45 -15.49 -14.56 5.16
CA THR A 45 -14.22 -14.25 4.49
C THR A 45 -14.42 -13.64 3.12
N GLU A 46 -15.59 -13.84 2.52
CA GLU A 46 -15.96 -13.31 1.20
C GLU A 46 -17.46 -13.03 1.18
N VAL A 47 -17.85 -11.97 0.48
CA VAL A 47 -19.24 -11.63 0.16
C VAL A 47 -19.26 -11.26 -1.31
N GLY A 48 -20.16 -11.86 -2.09
CA GLY A 48 -20.28 -11.56 -3.52
C GLY A 48 -21.71 -11.74 -4.01
N ASP A 49 -21.98 -11.24 -5.21
CA ASP A 49 -23.27 -11.39 -5.86
C ASP A 49 -23.32 -12.68 -6.67
N CYS A 50 -24.43 -13.39 -6.60
CA CYS A 50 -24.73 -14.49 -7.51
C CYS A 50 -24.89 -13.97 -8.95
N HIS A 51 -24.76 -14.86 -9.93
CA HIS A 51 -24.87 -14.55 -11.36
C HIS A 51 -26.20 -13.89 -11.78
N ASP A 52 -27.25 -14.01 -10.98
CA ASP A 52 -28.55 -13.39 -11.20
C ASP A 52 -28.72 -12.05 -10.47
N SER A 53 -27.71 -11.59 -9.71
CA SER A 53 -27.70 -10.41 -8.85
C SER A 53 -28.88 -10.30 -7.88
N ARG A 54 -29.61 -11.40 -7.66
CA ARG A 54 -30.76 -11.47 -6.75
C ARG A 54 -30.37 -11.95 -5.37
N TYR A 55 -29.28 -12.70 -5.28
CA TYR A 55 -28.78 -13.28 -4.04
C TYR A 55 -27.32 -12.89 -3.82
N ILE A 56 -26.99 -12.66 -2.56
CA ILE A 56 -25.62 -12.51 -2.09
C ILE A 56 -25.17 -13.88 -1.58
N TYR A 57 -23.98 -14.32 -1.98
CA TYR A 57 -23.32 -15.47 -1.35
C TYR A 57 -22.28 -14.99 -0.35
N CYS A 58 -22.05 -15.79 0.68
CA CYS A 58 -20.97 -15.58 1.64
C CYS A 58 -20.07 -16.81 1.64
N HIS A 59 -18.75 -16.61 1.61
CA HIS A 59 -17.83 -17.64 2.09
C HIS A 59 -17.51 -17.41 3.55
N VAL A 60 -17.48 -18.50 4.31
CA VAL A 60 -17.22 -18.47 5.74
C VAL A 60 -16.11 -19.45 6.10
N ARG A 61 -15.32 -19.07 7.11
CA ARG A 61 -14.35 -19.95 7.75
C ARG A 61 -14.94 -20.49 9.06
N PRO A 62 -14.93 -21.80 9.31
CA PRO A 62 -15.42 -22.37 10.57
C PRO A 62 -14.72 -21.76 11.79
N LYS A 63 -15.49 -21.41 12.83
CA LYS A 63 -14.93 -21.02 14.14
C LYS A 63 -14.82 -22.25 15.03
N PHE A 64 -13.69 -22.39 15.69
CA PHE A 64 -13.33 -23.59 16.46
C PHE A 64 -14.00 -23.69 17.84
N ASN A 65 -14.68 -22.64 18.30
CA ASN A 65 -14.75 -22.37 19.74
C ASN A 65 -16.15 -22.46 20.38
N ARG A 66 -16.98 -23.42 19.98
CA ARG A 66 -18.15 -23.81 20.79
C ARG A 66 -18.40 -25.32 20.73
N ASP A 67 -18.35 -25.96 21.90
CA ASP A 67 -18.62 -27.38 22.12
C ASP A 67 -20.11 -27.77 21.95
N ASP A 68 -20.97 -26.81 21.59
CA ASP A 68 -22.42 -27.00 21.55
C ASP A 68 -22.95 -27.52 20.20
N GLY A 69 -22.11 -27.62 19.16
CA GLY A 69 -22.51 -28.16 17.86
C GLY A 69 -23.54 -27.31 17.09
N ILE A 70 -23.90 -26.13 17.61
CA ILE A 70 -24.95 -25.25 17.08
C ILE A 70 -24.53 -24.59 15.75
N TYR A 71 -23.26 -24.69 15.38
CA TYR A 71 -22.70 -24.19 14.13
C TYR A 71 -22.02 -25.30 13.30
N ALA A 72 -22.56 -26.52 13.36
CA ALA A 72 -22.11 -27.62 12.52
C ALA A 72 -22.26 -27.25 11.03
N PHE A 73 -21.15 -27.30 10.31
CA PHE A 73 -21.17 -27.29 8.85
C PHE A 73 -21.81 -28.58 8.37
N PHE A 74 -22.69 -28.51 7.39
CA PHE A 74 -23.37 -29.68 6.81
C PHE A 74 -23.40 -29.58 5.29
N ASP A 75 -23.53 -30.72 4.63
CA ASP A 75 -23.77 -30.78 3.19
C ASP A 75 -25.27 -30.50 2.97
N PRO A 76 -25.66 -29.39 2.32
CA PRO A 76 -27.07 -29.05 2.18
C PRO A 76 -27.83 -29.97 1.21
N ALA A 77 -27.15 -30.77 0.39
CA ALA A 77 -27.80 -31.74 -0.48
C ALA A 77 -28.16 -33.03 0.27
N THR A 78 -27.31 -33.49 1.18
CA THR A 78 -27.50 -34.77 1.90
C THR A 78 -27.99 -34.59 3.35
N GLY A 79 -27.81 -33.40 3.93
CA GLY A 79 -28.05 -33.13 5.34
C GLY A 79 -26.97 -33.70 6.27
N GLU A 80 -25.94 -34.36 5.73
CA GLU A 80 -24.87 -34.96 6.53
C GLU A 80 -23.97 -33.88 7.14
N SER A 81 -23.59 -34.07 8.40
CA SER A 81 -22.61 -33.19 9.05
C SER A 81 -21.24 -33.30 8.37
N MET A 82 -20.53 -32.17 8.28
CA MET A 82 -19.17 -32.12 7.76
C MET A 82 -18.24 -33.05 8.58
N PRO A 83 -17.47 -33.93 7.93
CA PRO A 83 -16.51 -34.79 8.61
C PRO A 83 -15.52 -33.99 9.47
N LYS A 84 -15.17 -34.50 10.66
CA LYS A 84 -14.29 -33.78 11.60
C LYS A 84 -12.92 -33.46 11.03
N ASN A 85 -12.38 -34.31 10.15
CA ASN A 85 -11.10 -34.08 9.47
C ASN A 85 -11.18 -32.98 8.40
N CYS A 86 -12.39 -32.57 7.99
CA CYS A 86 -12.61 -31.45 7.08
C CYS A 86 -12.74 -30.11 7.82
N LEU A 87 -12.83 -30.13 9.16
CA LEU A 87 -12.65 -28.91 9.94
C LEU A 87 -11.19 -28.44 9.77
N PRO A 88 -10.94 -27.11 9.67
CA PRO A 88 -9.58 -26.60 9.65
C PRO A 88 -8.85 -27.13 10.88
N GLY A 89 -7.76 -27.89 10.64
CA GLY A 89 -7.09 -28.68 11.66
C GLY A 89 -6.91 -27.92 12.96
N SER A 90 -7.37 -28.53 14.06
CA SER A 90 -7.27 -28.00 15.41
C SER A 90 -5.82 -27.60 15.70
N LEU A 91 -5.56 -26.31 15.78
CA LEU A 91 -4.51 -25.84 16.67
C LEU A 91 -4.99 -26.21 18.06
N ASN A 92 -4.30 -27.17 18.69
CA ASN A 92 -4.61 -27.69 20.01
C ASN A 92 -4.90 -26.53 20.99
N PRO A 93 -6.09 -26.44 21.59
CA PRO A 93 -6.46 -25.31 22.46
C PRO A 93 -5.60 -25.22 23.74
N GLU A 94 -4.94 -26.30 24.17
CA GLU A 94 -3.96 -26.24 25.26
C GLU A 94 -2.65 -25.53 24.86
N TYR A 95 -2.36 -25.44 23.55
CA TYR A 95 -1.22 -24.67 23.02
C TYR A 95 -1.55 -23.18 22.76
N CYS A 96 -2.79 -22.74 23.01
CA CYS A 96 -3.21 -21.36 22.76
C CYS A 96 -3.03 -20.41 23.95
N ARG A 97 -2.51 -20.86 25.11
CA ARG A 97 -2.49 -20.02 26.32
C ARG A 97 -1.21 -19.23 26.56
N ILE A 98 -0.06 -19.66 26.10
CA ILE A 98 1.17 -18.86 26.06
C ILE A 98 1.93 -19.37 24.84
N TRP A 99 2.73 -18.52 24.20
CA TRP A 99 3.58 -18.77 23.02
C TRP A 99 3.05 -18.16 21.72
N TYR A 100 3.58 -16.96 21.50
CA TYR A 100 3.70 -16.22 20.26
C TYR A 100 4.58 -16.98 19.24
N LEU A 101 4.31 -18.27 18.99
CA LEU A 101 5.00 -19.09 18.01
C LEU A 101 4.41 -18.82 16.63
N LEU A 102 4.80 -17.70 16.03
CA LEU A 102 4.97 -17.68 14.58
C LEU A 102 6.23 -18.52 14.33
N LYS A 103 6.07 -19.63 13.60
CA LYS A 103 6.96 -20.82 13.56
C LYS A 103 8.48 -20.57 13.53
N ASP A 104 8.96 -19.39 13.15
CA ASP A 104 10.40 -19.11 12.98
C ASP A 104 10.90 -17.82 13.69
N ARG A 105 10.05 -17.10 14.45
CA ARG A 105 10.44 -15.85 15.13
C ARG A 105 9.90 -15.78 16.55
N CYS A 106 10.72 -16.17 17.52
CA CYS A 106 10.40 -16.06 18.94
C CYS A 106 10.92 -14.73 19.48
N LEU A 107 10.02 -13.95 20.10
CA LEU A 107 10.47 -12.86 20.96
C LEU A 107 10.96 -13.43 22.29
N PRO A 108 12.09 -12.95 22.83
CA PRO A 108 12.55 -13.35 24.16
C PRO A 108 11.47 -13.08 25.22
N VAL A 109 11.38 -13.94 26.23
CA VAL A 109 10.49 -13.74 27.38
C VAL A 109 11.26 -12.97 28.45
N PHE A 110 10.73 -11.84 28.90
CA PHE A 110 11.35 -11.04 29.95
C PHE A 110 10.68 -11.31 31.31
N ASN A 111 11.50 -11.63 32.31
CA ASN A 111 11.09 -11.82 33.70
C ASN A 111 11.21 -10.50 34.46
N GLY A 112 10.40 -9.51 34.10
CA GLY A 112 10.42 -8.19 34.75
C GLY A 112 9.73 -7.12 33.91
N ALA A 113 9.36 -6.02 34.56
CA ALA A 113 8.95 -4.81 33.86
C ALA A 113 10.21 -4.17 33.28
N PRO A 114 10.36 -4.06 31.95
CA PRO A 114 11.50 -3.36 31.38
C PRO A 114 11.43 -1.87 31.74
N GLU A 115 12.60 -1.26 31.91
CA GLU A 115 12.67 0.18 32.17
C GLU A 115 12.34 0.95 30.90
N VAL A 116 11.75 2.14 31.06
CA VAL A 116 11.51 3.04 29.91
C VAL A 116 12.86 3.40 29.29
N GLY A 117 13.03 3.14 28.00
CA GLY A 117 14.28 3.27 27.26
C GLY A 117 15.02 1.95 27.02
N GLU A 118 14.72 0.89 27.76
CA GLU A 118 15.38 -0.42 27.61
C GLU A 118 14.88 -1.14 26.35
N HIS A 119 15.76 -1.90 25.69
CA HIS A 119 15.37 -2.76 24.58
C HIS A 119 14.58 -3.96 25.11
N SER A 120 13.29 -4.03 24.78
CA SER A 120 12.42 -5.12 25.20
C SER A 120 11.54 -5.60 24.05
N PRO A 121 11.04 -6.84 24.11
CA PRO A 121 9.94 -7.27 23.27
C PRO A 121 8.69 -6.44 23.59
N GLY A 122 7.91 -6.13 22.57
CA GLY A 122 6.69 -5.40 22.77
C GLY A 122 5.82 -5.26 21.53
N LEU A 123 4.80 -4.42 21.66
CA LEU A 123 3.91 -4.02 20.59
C LEU A 123 4.28 -2.62 20.11
N HIS A 124 4.48 -2.47 18.81
CA HIS A 124 4.48 -1.16 18.16
C HIS A 124 3.10 -0.92 17.53
N GLN A 125 2.46 0.18 17.87
CA GLN A 125 1.17 0.58 17.30
C GLN A 125 1.38 1.72 16.30
N MET A 126 0.73 1.63 15.14
CA MET A 126 0.70 2.70 14.15
C MET A 126 -0.59 3.52 14.25
N ALA A 127 -0.57 4.75 13.72
CA ALA A 127 -1.72 5.66 13.66
C ALA A 127 -2.97 5.04 13.00
N ASN A 128 -2.79 4.18 12.01
CA ASN A 128 -3.89 3.49 11.34
C ASN A 128 -4.47 2.31 12.16
N GLY A 129 -4.01 2.11 13.40
CA GLY A 129 -4.43 1.03 14.29
C GLY A 129 -3.76 -0.33 14.01
N THR A 130 -2.86 -0.41 13.04
CA THR A 130 -2.07 -1.64 12.80
C THR A 130 -1.10 -1.84 13.96
N THR A 131 -0.98 -3.08 14.43
CA THR A 131 -0.05 -3.45 15.50
C THR A 131 1.00 -4.43 14.99
N TYR A 132 2.25 -4.12 15.26
CA TYR A 132 3.41 -4.97 15.01
C TYR A 132 4.00 -5.47 16.33
N LYS A 133 4.70 -6.60 16.28
CA LYS A 133 5.47 -7.15 17.40
C LYS A 133 6.93 -7.20 17.00
N GLY A 134 7.83 -6.87 17.91
CA GLY A 134 9.28 -6.85 17.69
C GLY A 134 10.02 -6.58 18.99
N ILE A 135 11.35 -6.60 18.94
CA ILE A 135 12.17 -5.96 19.98
C ILE A 135 12.34 -4.50 19.60
N GLY A 136 12.01 -3.62 20.53
CA GLY A 136 12.17 -2.19 20.35
C GLY A 136 12.51 -1.51 21.66
N ARG A 137 12.65 -0.20 21.61
CA ARG A 137 12.86 0.62 22.80
C ARG A 137 11.56 0.72 23.60
N THR A 138 11.61 0.35 24.87
CA THR A 138 10.45 0.39 25.78
C THR A 138 9.98 1.82 25.97
N VAL A 139 8.74 2.09 25.60
CA VAL A 139 8.11 3.39 25.83
C VAL A 139 7.17 3.34 27.01
N PHE A 140 6.43 2.24 27.11
CA PHE A 140 5.45 2.05 28.17
C PHE A 140 5.41 0.57 28.58
N PRO A 141 5.95 0.20 29.76
CA PRO A 141 5.84 -1.15 30.26
C PRO A 141 4.38 -1.41 30.67
N LYS A 142 3.71 -2.38 30.02
CA LYS A 142 2.34 -2.77 30.35
C LYS A 142 2.31 -4.21 30.85
N ARG A 143 1.63 -4.43 31.98
CA ARG A 143 1.43 -5.79 32.50
C ARG A 143 0.24 -6.44 31.80
N ALA A 144 0.46 -7.62 31.21
CA ALA A 144 -0.56 -8.43 30.54
C ALA A 144 -0.63 -9.81 31.23
N GLY A 145 -1.37 -9.87 32.34
CA GLY A 145 -1.43 -11.05 33.20
C GLY A 145 -0.15 -11.27 34.01
N VAL A 146 0.46 -12.45 33.86
CA VAL A 146 1.76 -12.80 34.49
C VAL A 146 2.96 -12.29 33.69
N THR A 147 2.76 -11.92 32.44
CA THR A 147 3.82 -11.44 31.53
C THR A 147 3.79 -9.92 31.41
N TRP A 148 4.97 -9.34 31.22
CA TRP A 148 5.10 -7.95 30.80
C TRP A 148 5.10 -7.88 29.27
N LEU A 149 4.28 -6.99 28.73
CA LEU A 149 4.20 -6.68 27.31
C LEU A 149 4.37 -5.17 27.18
N SER A 150 5.52 -4.72 26.71
CA SER A 150 5.77 -3.29 26.54
C SER A 150 5.07 -2.76 25.28
N ILE A 151 4.69 -1.49 25.30
CA ILE A 151 4.63 -0.71 24.07
C ILE A 151 6.06 -0.29 23.76
N VAL A 152 6.50 -0.61 22.54
CA VAL A 152 7.86 -0.37 22.09
C VAL A 152 7.87 0.42 20.80
N GLU A 153 8.96 1.15 20.60
CA GLU A 153 9.28 1.81 19.34
C GLU A 153 10.36 1.03 18.60
N PRO A 154 10.27 0.88 17.27
CA PRO A 154 11.35 0.33 16.49
C PRO A 154 12.60 1.19 16.66
N ILE A 155 13.76 0.55 16.73
CA ILE A 155 15.03 1.25 16.89
C ILE A 155 15.51 1.64 15.48
N PRO A 156 15.71 2.95 15.18
CA PRO A 156 16.17 3.38 13.87
C PRO A 156 17.47 2.68 13.47
N GLY A 157 17.52 2.12 12.26
CA GLY A 157 18.68 1.41 11.74
C GLY A 157 18.81 -0.06 12.15
N GLU A 158 18.04 -0.51 13.14
CA GLU A 158 18.02 -1.91 13.60
C GLU A 158 16.84 -2.66 12.97
N THR A 159 17.03 -3.17 11.76
CA THR A 159 15.98 -3.87 10.98
C THR A 159 16.24 -5.36 10.79
N GLU A 160 17.30 -5.90 11.41
CA GLU A 160 17.71 -7.29 11.26
C GLU A 160 17.40 -8.14 12.50
N GLY A 161 17.26 -9.45 12.29
CA GLY A 161 17.11 -10.44 13.36
C GLY A 161 15.92 -10.17 14.29
N CYS A 162 16.19 -10.04 15.58
CA CYS A 162 15.18 -9.87 16.62
C CYS A 162 14.56 -8.47 16.67
N TYR A 163 15.14 -7.49 15.96
CA TYR A 163 14.63 -6.12 15.84
C TYR A 163 13.59 -5.97 14.69
N GLN A 164 13.34 -7.05 13.94
CA GLN A 164 12.28 -7.06 12.94
C GLN A 164 10.89 -7.00 13.58
N PHE A 165 10.14 -5.98 13.18
CA PHE A 165 8.73 -5.86 13.52
C PHE A 165 7.87 -6.62 12.50
N PHE A 166 6.89 -7.39 12.98
CA PHE A 166 5.99 -8.15 12.11
C PHE A 166 4.54 -8.04 12.57
N GLY A 167 3.62 -8.07 11.59
CA GLY A 167 2.20 -7.83 11.82
C GLY A 167 1.56 -8.96 12.64
N CYS A 168 0.81 -8.58 13.67
CA CYS A 168 0.15 -9.53 14.58
C CYS A 168 -0.80 -10.51 13.88
N ARG A 169 -1.40 -10.09 12.75
CA ARG A 169 -2.42 -10.84 12.01
C ARG A 169 -1.95 -11.31 10.63
N GLY A 170 -1.14 -10.49 9.95
CA GLY A 170 -0.75 -10.71 8.56
C GLY A 170 0.51 -11.53 8.38
N ARG A 171 1.32 -11.75 9.42
CA ARG A 171 2.68 -12.33 9.35
C ARG A 171 3.67 -11.59 8.43
N ASN A 172 3.23 -10.53 7.76
CA ASN A 172 4.07 -9.67 6.96
C ASN A 172 4.98 -8.85 7.88
N ASP A 173 6.19 -8.64 7.41
CA ASP A 173 7.11 -7.70 8.02
C ASP A 173 6.51 -6.29 7.99
N MET A 174 6.85 -5.50 9.01
CA MET A 174 6.59 -4.09 9.02
C MET A 174 7.29 -3.49 7.80
N PRO A 175 6.56 -2.78 6.92
CA PRO A 175 7.17 -2.23 5.74
C PRO A 175 8.17 -1.13 6.12
N GLU A 176 9.22 -0.96 5.32
CA GLU A 176 10.31 -0.01 5.60
C GLU A 176 9.82 1.41 5.89
N TRP A 177 8.79 1.88 5.17
CA TRP A 177 8.21 3.21 5.36
C TRP A 177 7.55 3.42 6.73
N ALA A 178 7.28 2.36 7.48
CA ALA A 178 6.71 2.41 8.82
C ALA A 178 7.78 2.41 9.93
N PHE A 179 9.06 2.24 9.60
CA PHE A 179 10.13 2.42 10.58
C PHE A 179 10.40 3.92 10.82
N PRO A 180 10.71 4.31 12.06
CA PRO A 180 11.17 5.66 12.37
C PRO A 180 12.49 5.92 11.62
N ARG A 181 12.61 7.09 10.98
CA ARG A 181 13.72 7.42 10.07
C ARG A 181 14.93 8.03 10.76
N GLY A 182 14.86 8.31 12.07
CA GLY A 182 15.97 8.89 12.81
C GLY A 182 15.85 8.72 14.32
N PRO A 183 16.97 8.80 15.05
CA PRO A 183 16.98 8.78 16.52
C PRO A 183 16.25 10.00 17.08
N TYR A 184 15.64 9.83 18.24
CA TYR A 184 14.88 10.87 18.94
C TYR A 184 15.83 11.98 19.40
N PRO A 185 15.71 13.22 18.88
CA PRO A 185 16.45 14.34 19.41
C PRO A 185 15.88 14.65 20.80
N GLY A 186 16.61 14.28 21.86
CA GLY A 186 16.39 14.84 23.18
C GLY A 186 15.49 14.07 24.16
N PHE A 187 15.16 12.80 23.93
CA PHE A 187 14.36 11.97 24.85
C PHE A 187 14.72 12.17 26.34
N GLU A 188 16.02 12.21 26.66
CA GLU A 188 16.48 12.43 28.04
C GLU A 188 16.36 13.88 28.55
N LYS A 189 16.45 14.87 27.64
CA LYS A 189 16.33 16.30 27.98
C LYS A 189 14.87 16.75 28.10
N THR A 190 13.98 16.35 27.18
CA THR A 190 12.59 16.81 27.14
C THR A 190 11.72 16.20 28.24
N ARG A 191 12.04 14.98 28.71
CA ARG A 191 11.26 14.24 29.72
C ARG A 191 11.15 14.95 31.07
N LYS A 192 12.12 15.79 31.46
CA LYS A 192 12.12 16.45 32.77
C LYS A 192 11.28 17.74 32.82
N GLU A 193 10.94 18.31 31.67
CA GLU A 193 10.38 19.67 31.59
C GLU A 193 8.97 19.73 30.99
N THR A 194 8.43 18.62 30.48
CA THR A 194 7.14 18.63 29.79
C THR A 194 5.98 18.32 30.73
N GLU A 195 5.09 19.30 30.90
CA GLU A 195 3.73 19.06 31.39
C GLU A 195 3.06 18.01 30.51
N ARG A 196 2.48 17.00 31.15
CA ARG A 196 1.75 15.92 30.50
C ARG A 196 0.67 16.51 29.59
N LEU A 197 0.53 16.00 28.37
CA LEU A 197 -0.59 16.40 27.51
C LEU A 197 -1.91 16.21 28.27
N PRO A 198 -2.90 17.10 28.10
CA PRO A 198 -4.23 16.89 28.63
C PRO A 198 -4.75 15.49 28.24
N ASP A 199 -5.29 14.73 29.19
CA ASP A 199 -5.84 13.38 28.96
C ASP A 199 -6.85 13.34 27.80
N GLU A 200 -7.49 14.48 27.51
CA GLU A 200 -8.43 14.67 26.41
C GLU A 200 -7.78 14.52 25.02
N GLN A 201 -6.55 15.01 24.82
CA GLN A 201 -5.80 14.79 23.57
C GLN A 201 -5.43 13.32 23.36
N VAL A 202 -5.03 12.63 24.44
CA VAL A 202 -4.70 11.20 24.41
C VAL A 202 -5.94 10.37 24.07
N ARG A 203 -7.12 10.75 24.56
CA ARG A 203 -8.37 10.06 24.24
C ARG A 203 -8.87 10.35 22.82
N ALA A 204 -8.72 11.59 22.35
CA ALA A 204 -9.15 12.00 21.02
C ALA A 204 -8.34 11.30 19.91
N SER A 205 -7.04 11.06 20.13
CA SER A 205 -6.17 10.39 19.16
C SER A 205 -6.49 8.91 18.94
N PHE A 206 -7.05 8.23 19.95
CA PHE A 206 -7.51 6.84 19.81
C PHE A 206 -8.98 6.73 19.37
N GLY A 207 -9.60 7.81 18.90
CA GLY A 207 -10.82 7.71 18.11
C GLY A 207 -12.01 7.09 18.84
N TYR A 208 -12.45 7.70 19.93
CA TYR A 208 -13.82 7.50 20.43
C TYR A 208 -14.81 8.51 19.80
N LEU A 209 -14.54 8.94 18.56
CA LEU A 209 -15.53 9.69 17.80
C LEU A 209 -16.52 8.67 17.23
N GLY A 210 -17.72 8.64 17.81
CA GLY A 210 -18.83 7.85 17.28
C GLY A 210 -19.01 8.15 15.79
N ILE A 211 -19.45 7.15 15.01
CA ILE A 211 -19.60 7.20 13.55
C ILE A 211 -20.37 8.45 13.07
N SER A 212 -21.21 9.03 13.94
CA SER A 212 -22.02 10.22 13.69
C SER A 212 -21.25 11.55 13.62
N TYR A 213 -19.96 11.60 13.97
CA TYR A 213 -19.17 12.85 14.00
C TYR A 213 -17.80 12.70 13.32
N MET A 214 -17.79 12.37 12.03
CA MET A 214 -16.58 12.56 11.22
C MET A 214 -16.49 14.04 10.83
N PRO A 215 -15.42 14.76 11.21
CA PRO A 215 -15.23 16.16 10.82
C PRO A 215 -14.95 16.28 9.31
N ASN A 216 -15.02 17.48 8.73
CA ASN A 216 -14.73 17.66 7.29
C ASN A 216 -13.23 17.80 7.04
N LEU A 217 -12.81 17.50 5.81
CA LEU A 217 -11.46 17.85 5.36
C LEU A 217 -11.27 19.36 5.44
N GLY A 218 -10.14 19.80 5.99
CA GLY A 218 -9.81 21.20 6.20
C GLY A 218 -10.29 21.80 7.53
N ASP A 219 -11.17 21.12 8.27
CA ASP A 219 -11.54 21.52 9.62
C ASP A 219 -10.36 21.33 10.60
N GLU A 220 -10.43 21.97 11.76
CA GLU A 220 -9.44 21.80 12.82
C GLU A 220 -9.90 20.74 13.81
N ALA A 221 -9.08 19.71 14.01
CA ALA A 221 -9.36 18.66 14.98
C ALA A 221 -8.08 18.10 15.59
N ILE A 222 -8.22 17.38 16.70
CA ILE A 222 -7.14 16.56 17.24
C ILE A 222 -7.03 15.31 16.37
N GLY A 223 -5.82 15.01 15.91
CA GLY A 223 -5.54 13.84 15.09
C GLY A 223 -4.07 13.43 15.15
N SER A 224 -3.72 12.46 14.33
CA SER A 224 -2.35 12.01 14.13
C SER A 224 -1.69 12.83 13.02
N TYR A 225 -0.47 13.30 13.23
CA TYR A 225 0.39 13.91 12.22
C TYR A 225 1.59 13.00 11.97
N VAL A 226 1.82 12.62 10.71
CA VAL A 226 3.03 11.89 10.32
C VAL A 226 4.09 12.92 9.94
N ALA A 227 5.08 13.07 10.82
CA ALA A 227 6.14 14.06 10.70
C ALA A 227 7.22 13.65 9.68
N PRO A 228 8.09 14.60 9.31
CA PRO A 228 9.23 14.37 8.41
C PRO A 228 10.14 13.19 8.76
N ASP A 229 10.34 12.97 10.04
CA ASP A 229 11.16 11.89 10.60
C ASP A 229 10.47 10.52 10.55
N GLY A 230 9.25 10.44 9.98
CA GLY A 230 8.44 9.23 9.92
C GLY A 230 7.73 8.90 11.23
N GLN A 231 7.86 9.73 12.26
CA GLN A 231 7.14 9.55 13.52
C GLN A 231 5.71 10.07 13.41
N TRP A 232 4.86 9.61 14.32
CA TRP A 232 3.47 10.02 14.40
C TRP A 232 3.26 10.75 15.72
N TYR A 233 2.86 12.00 15.61
CA TYR A 233 2.55 12.86 16.74
C TYR A 233 1.05 13.05 16.85
N VAL A 234 0.57 13.34 18.04
CA VAL A 234 -0.81 13.71 18.30
C VAL A 234 -0.85 15.19 18.64
N GLY A 235 -1.76 15.91 17.99
CA GLY A 235 -1.98 17.33 18.22
C GLY A 235 -3.18 17.82 17.44
N LYS A 236 -3.57 19.07 17.68
CA LYS A 236 -4.63 19.76 16.95
C LYS A 236 -4.06 20.38 15.69
N GLY A 237 -4.64 20.04 14.56
CA GLY A 237 -4.20 20.52 13.25
C GLY A 237 -5.33 20.55 12.24
N LYS A 238 -4.99 20.91 11.01
CA LYS A 238 -5.92 20.93 9.87
C LYS A 238 -6.09 19.51 9.34
N ILE A 239 -7.31 19.02 9.23
CA ILE A 239 -7.61 17.66 8.77
C ILE A 239 -7.24 17.53 7.29
N VAL A 240 -6.38 16.56 6.98
CA VAL A 240 -5.93 16.26 5.60
C VAL A 240 -6.38 14.90 5.10
N ALA A 241 -6.65 13.96 6.01
CA ALA A 241 -7.25 12.68 5.65
C ALA A 241 -8.04 12.10 6.82
N LEU A 242 -9.03 11.29 6.45
CA LEU A 242 -9.88 10.54 7.35
C LEU A 242 -9.92 9.11 6.85
N GLY A 243 -10.03 8.16 7.75
CA GLY A 243 -10.29 6.80 7.32
C GLY A 243 -10.88 5.94 8.41
N TRP A 244 -11.29 4.75 7.99
CA TRP A 244 -12.00 3.80 8.82
C TRP A 244 -11.14 2.55 8.99
N ASN A 245 -10.88 2.15 10.24
CA ASN A 245 -10.26 0.88 10.56
C ASN A 245 -11.34 -0.09 11.10
N PRO A 246 -11.86 -1.00 10.25
CA PRO A 246 -12.91 -1.93 10.66
C PRO A 246 -12.43 -3.03 11.62
N PHE A 247 -11.13 -3.07 11.95
CA PHE A 247 -10.51 -4.17 12.70
C PHE A 247 -10.12 -3.83 14.13
N ALA A 248 -10.20 -2.56 14.52
CA ALA A 248 -9.97 -2.09 15.87
C ALA A 248 -11.27 -2.25 16.68
N LEU A 249 -11.25 -3.15 17.68
CA LEU A 249 -12.37 -3.43 18.57
C LEU A 249 -12.69 -2.17 19.40
N GLY A 250 -13.54 -1.28 18.89
CA GLY A 250 -14.13 -0.17 19.65
C GLY A 250 -13.79 1.25 19.17
N CYS A 251 -12.82 1.41 18.27
CA CYS A 251 -12.40 2.73 17.79
C CYS A 251 -12.18 2.68 16.28
N ASN A 252 -13.09 3.29 15.55
CA ASN A 252 -13.31 2.94 14.16
C ASN A 252 -12.71 3.95 13.19
N SER A 253 -12.44 5.20 13.57
CA SER A 253 -11.90 6.21 12.66
C SER A 253 -10.50 6.65 13.06
N TYR A 254 -9.67 6.96 12.06
CA TYR A 254 -8.44 7.72 12.24
C TYR A 254 -8.56 9.08 11.54
N ILE A 255 -7.96 10.10 12.15
CA ILE A 255 -7.90 11.47 11.62
C ILE A 255 -6.42 11.79 11.43
N TYR A 256 -6.03 12.10 10.19
CA TYR A 256 -4.73 12.68 9.89
C TYR A 256 -4.86 14.20 9.81
N VAL A 257 -3.95 14.89 10.49
CA VAL A 257 -3.89 16.35 10.54
C VAL A 257 -2.50 16.85 10.15
N GLU A 258 -2.44 18.07 9.64
CA GLU A 258 -1.20 18.84 9.47
C GLU A 258 -1.15 20.00 10.49
N PRO A 259 0.04 20.34 11.03
CA PRO A 259 0.21 21.52 11.86
C PRO A 259 -0.26 22.79 11.11
N ILE A 260 -0.90 23.71 11.83
CA ILE A 260 -1.42 24.96 11.25
C ILE A 260 -0.37 26.05 11.45
N PRO A 261 0.19 26.64 10.38
CA PRO A 261 1.21 27.69 10.51
C PRO A 261 0.76 28.84 11.41
N GLY A 262 1.62 29.24 12.35
CA GLY A 262 1.35 30.31 13.31
C GLY A 262 0.55 29.90 14.55
N LYS A 263 -0.04 28.69 14.58
CA LYS A 263 -0.69 28.15 15.78
C LYS A 263 0.27 27.26 16.57
N HIS A 264 0.49 27.60 17.82
CA HIS A 264 1.39 26.91 18.76
C HIS A 264 0.82 27.02 20.17
N GLY A 265 1.21 26.11 21.07
CA GLY A 265 0.76 26.08 22.46
C GLY A 265 -0.49 25.23 22.70
N GLY A 266 -0.52 24.55 23.85
CA GLY A 266 -1.70 23.81 24.33
C GLY A 266 -2.07 22.67 23.41
N GLU A 267 -3.30 22.68 22.88
CA GLU A 267 -3.76 21.59 22.01
C GLU A 267 -3.03 21.52 20.65
N TYR A 268 -2.38 22.61 20.23
CA TYR A 268 -1.64 22.69 18.96
C TYR A 268 -0.18 22.21 19.08
N ASP A 269 0.27 21.93 20.30
CA ASP A 269 1.58 21.30 20.51
C ASP A 269 1.45 19.81 20.18
N PHE A 270 2.08 19.40 19.08
CA PHE A 270 2.16 18.00 18.69
C PHE A 270 3.10 17.27 19.64
N ALA A 271 2.70 16.10 20.13
CA ALA A 271 3.56 15.28 20.98
C ALA A 271 3.36 13.79 20.74
N LEU A 272 4.35 13.00 21.11
CA LEU A 272 4.27 11.55 21.05
C LEU A 272 3.27 11.05 22.09
N LEU A 273 2.40 10.14 21.65
CA LEU A 273 1.23 9.72 22.42
C LEU A 273 1.56 9.05 23.76
N TYR A 274 2.68 8.33 23.83
CA TYR A 274 3.04 7.56 25.01
C TYR A 274 4.10 8.25 25.88
N THR A 275 5.00 9.03 25.30
CA THR A 275 6.07 9.73 26.03
C THR A 275 5.68 11.16 26.43
N ASN A 276 4.67 11.74 25.77
CA ASN A 276 4.34 13.18 25.79
C ASN A 276 5.50 14.09 25.34
N GLU A 277 6.50 13.54 24.65
CA GLU A 277 7.58 14.35 24.13
C GLU A 277 7.05 15.20 22.99
N ARG A 278 7.24 16.51 23.12
CA ARG A 278 6.84 17.46 22.09
C ARG A 278 7.62 17.18 20.81
N MET A 279 6.88 17.26 19.72
CA MET A 279 7.39 17.30 18.38
C MET A 279 8.44 18.41 18.30
N ALA A 280 9.64 18.08 17.79
CA ALA A 280 10.64 19.08 17.50
C ALA A 280 10.04 20.15 16.57
N ASN A 281 10.53 21.38 16.66
CA ASN A 281 10.07 22.42 15.74
C ASN A 281 10.56 22.11 14.32
N PHE A 282 9.70 21.47 13.52
CA PHE A 282 9.97 21.21 12.10
C PHE A 282 9.78 22.43 11.21
N ALA A 283 9.42 23.61 11.76
CA ALA A 283 9.55 24.84 10.99
C ALA A 283 11.01 25.09 10.60
N ASP A 284 11.95 24.68 11.47
CA ASP A 284 13.39 24.74 11.23
C ASP A 284 13.97 23.38 10.79
N SER A 285 13.25 22.28 11.06
CA SER A 285 13.68 20.94 10.66
C SER A 285 13.06 20.53 9.33
N PRO A 286 13.85 20.32 8.28
CA PRO A 286 13.35 20.09 6.93
C PRO A 286 12.34 18.93 6.78
N ARG A 287 11.42 19.09 5.81
CA ARG A 287 10.33 18.15 5.47
C ARG A 287 10.86 16.75 5.11
N PRO A 288 10.01 15.69 5.09
CA PRO A 288 10.51 14.35 4.74
C PRO A 288 11.06 14.39 3.31
N GLY A 289 12.38 14.23 3.18
CA GLY A 289 13.13 14.36 1.92
C GLY A 289 14.01 15.60 1.81
N GLU A 290 13.79 16.63 2.63
CA GLU A 290 14.57 17.87 2.65
C GLU A 290 15.65 17.87 3.75
N GLY A 291 15.62 16.88 4.66
CA GLY A 291 16.45 16.89 5.87
C GLY A 291 17.76 16.14 5.83
N GLN A 292 18.85 16.88 6.07
CA GLN A 292 20.13 16.33 6.48
C GLN A 292 20.05 15.89 7.95
N LEU A 293 20.54 14.69 8.22
CA LEU A 293 20.69 14.19 9.60
C LEU A 293 21.73 15.05 10.34
N PRO A 294 21.59 15.32 11.65
CA PRO A 294 22.58 16.06 12.43
C PRO A 294 23.99 15.44 12.45
N SER A 295 24.11 14.15 12.10
CA SER A 295 25.41 13.51 11.86
C SER A 295 26.09 13.91 10.53
N GLN A 296 25.45 14.74 9.71
CA GLN A 296 25.94 15.21 8.41
C GLN A 296 26.52 16.62 8.43
N GLU A 297 26.43 17.34 9.56
CA GLU A 297 26.95 18.72 9.67
C GLU A 297 28.48 18.79 9.73
N LYS A 298 29.20 17.66 9.81
CA LYS A 298 30.67 17.67 9.83
C LYS A 298 31.36 17.30 8.52
N GLU A 299 30.64 16.90 7.49
CA GLU A 299 31.24 16.50 6.21
C GLU A 299 30.35 16.90 5.02
N THR A 300 29.99 18.18 4.95
CA THR A 300 29.68 18.82 3.65
C THR A 300 30.97 19.07 2.89
N ASP A 301 31.69 17.98 2.58
CA ASP A 301 32.62 17.95 1.47
C ASP A 301 32.04 16.92 0.51
N SER A 302 31.57 17.39 -0.64
CA SER A 302 30.83 16.67 -1.67
C SER A 302 31.65 15.59 -2.40
N SER A 303 32.63 15.03 -1.71
CA SER A 303 33.67 14.13 -2.21
C SER A 303 33.74 12.78 -1.48
N MET A 304 32.90 12.51 -0.46
CA MET A 304 32.93 11.21 0.23
C MET A 304 32.24 10.09 -0.58
N PRO A 305 33.00 9.04 -0.98
CA PRO A 305 32.46 7.87 -1.67
C PRO A 305 31.76 6.97 -0.65
N GLY A 306 30.43 6.86 -0.71
CA GLY A 306 29.71 5.97 0.20
C GLY A 306 28.24 6.27 0.44
N TRP A 307 27.69 7.34 -0.13
CA TRP A 307 26.24 7.49 -0.12
C TRP A 307 25.58 6.35 -0.87
N PRO A 308 24.47 5.80 -0.34
CA PRO A 308 23.76 4.76 -1.04
C PRO A 308 23.33 5.24 -2.44
N PRO A 309 23.63 4.50 -3.52
CA PRO A 309 23.40 4.96 -4.89
C PRO A 309 21.95 5.38 -5.19
N TRP A 310 20.98 4.94 -4.39
CA TRP A 310 19.56 5.24 -4.56
C TRP A 310 19.16 6.66 -4.13
N ASN A 311 20.05 7.49 -3.55
CA ASN A 311 19.73 8.88 -3.18
C ASN A 311 19.93 9.92 -4.29
N ARG A 312 20.46 9.51 -5.45
CA ARG A 312 20.76 10.39 -6.61
C ARG A 312 19.54 11.14 -7.16
N TRP A 313 18.31 10.67 -6.88
CA TRP A 313 17.11 11.34 -7.38
C TRP A 313 16.86 12.69 -6.72
N ARG A 314 17.47 12.95 -5.55
CA ARG A 314 17.38 14.24 -4.85
C ARG A 314 18.17 15.35 -5.55
N ASP A 315 19.15 14.97 -6.37
CA ASP A 315 19.98 15.91 -7.13
C ASP A 315 19.27 16.42 -8.40
N PHE A 316 18.08 15.89 -8.71
CA PHE A 316 17.26 16.40 -9.80
C PHE A 316 16.56 17.70 -9.39
N PRO A 317 16.50 18.71 -10.29
CA PRO A 317 15.70 19.88 -10.06
C PRO A 317 14.23 19.49 -9.86
N ARG A 318 13.55 20.19 -8.96
CA ARG A 318 12.14 19.95 -8.65
C ARG A 318 11.28 20.10 -9.91
N ILE A 319 10.35 19.17 -10.12
CA ILE A 319 9.37 19.26 -11.20
C ILE A 319 8.30 20.30 -10.81
N GLU A 320 8.46 21.52 -11.31
CA GLU A 320 7.58 22.66 -10.99
C GLU A 320 6.53 22.95 -12.08
N ARG A 321 6.73 22.41 -13.29
CA ARG A 321 5.85 22.63 -14.43
C ARG A 321 5.79 21.41 -15.34
N ILE A 322 4.81 21.39 -16.23
CA ILE A 322 4.73 20.43 -17.33
C ILE A 322 5.73 20.90 -18.41
N PRO A 323 6.83 20.17 -18.69
CA PRO A 323 7.80 20.58 -19.69
C PRO A 323 7.26 20.34 -21.12
N ALA A 324 7.81 21.07 -22.08
CA ALA A 324 7.45 20.91 -23.49
C ALA A 324 8.05 19.61 -24.06
N LEU A 325 7.39 19.02 -25.06
CA LEU A 325 7.97 17.87 -25.77
C LEU A 325 9.29 18.29 -26.45
N GLY A 326 10.32 17.49 -26.28
CA GLY A 326 11.66 17.75 -26.80
C GLY A 326 12.57 18.59 -25.90
N GLU A 327 12.05 19.14 -24.80
CA GLU A 327 12.84 19.88 -23.80
C GLU A 327 13.77 18.93 -23.03
N GLU A 328 14.91 19.43 -22.53
CA GLU A 328 15.73 18.68 -21.58
C GLU A 328 15.16 18.84 -20.17
N TYR A 329 14.78 17.73 -19.54
CA TYR A 329 14.12 17.77 -18.24
C TYR A 329 14.38 16.49 -17.45
N PRO A 330 14.34 16.50 -16.09
CA PRO A 330 14.34 15.28 -15.30
C PRO A 330 13.04 14.50 -15.50
N GLY A 331 13.14 13.18 -15.65
CA GLY A 331 11.98 12.32 -15.77
C GLY A 331 12.30 10.84 -15.68
N ARG A 332 11.28 10.02 -15.92
CA ARG A 332 11.44 8.57 -16.02
C ARG A 332 11.71 8.15 -17.46
N TYR A 333 12.64 7.24 -17.68
CA TYR A 333 12.83 6.56 -18.95
C TYR A 333 12.32 5.12 -18.85
N LEU A 334 11.59 4.69 -19.89
CA LEU A 334 11.04 3.34 -20.03
C LEU A 334 11.73 2.71 -21.26
N PRO A 335 12.83 1.97 -21.08
CA PRO A 335 13.52 1.38 -22.21
C PRO A 335 12.63 0.35 -22.91
N PRO A 336 12.54 0.37 -24.24
CA PRO A 336 11.68 -0.56 -24.99
C PRO A 336 12.14 -2.02 -24.88
N THR A 337 13.42 -2.25 -24.61
CA THR A 337 14.05 -3.57 -24.49
C THR A 337 14.13 -4.09 -23.06
N ALA A 338 13.80 -3.27 -22.05
CA ALA A 338 13.83 -3.70 -20.66
C ALA A 338 12.61 -4.59 -20.33
N PRO A 339 12.73 -5.53 -19.36
CA PRO A 339 11.59 -6.28 -18.83
C PRO A 339 10.40 -5.37 -18.49
N ARG A 340 9.19 -5.83 -18.80
CA ARG A 340 7.95 -5.10 -18.49
C ARG A 340 7.97 -4.68 -17.01
N ARG A 341 8.01 -3.36 -16.76
CA ARG A 341 7.99 -2.63 -15.47
C ARG A 341 9.31 -2.01 -15.01
N GLU A 342 10.43 -2.22 -15.69
CA GLU A 342 11.66 -1.48 -15.37
C GLU A 342 11.58 -0.03 -15.86
N PHE A 343 11.98 0.91 -15.01
CA PHE A 343 12.12 2.32 -15.37
C PHE A 343 13.33 2.92 -14.67
N TYR A 344 13.92 3.93 -15.30
CA TYR A 344 15.13 4.60 -14.83
C TYR A 344 14.84 6.09 -14.66
N LEU A 345 15.54 6.75 -13.74
CA LEU A 345 15.46 8.20 -13.57
C LEU A 345 16.71 8.87 -14.13
N GLY A 346 16.55 10.00 -14.81
CA GLY A 346 17.63 10.76 -15.43
C GLY A 346 17.11 12.06 -16.03
N VAL A 347 18.03 12.95 -16.42
CA VAL A 347 17.74 14.09 -17.30
C VAL A 347 17.84 13.61 -18.73
N GLY A 348 16.76 13.82 -19.49
CA GLY A 348 16.68 13.42 -20.88
C GLY A 348 15.78 14.33 -21.69
N LYS A 349 15.58 13.96 -22.95
CA LYS A 349 14.66 14.64 -23.86
C LYS A 349 13.24 14.21 -23.57
N VAL A 350 12.36 15.16 -23.27
CA VAL A 350 10.97 14.90 -22.92
C VAL A 350 10.21 14.29 -24.11
N VAL A 351 9.64 13.10 -23.93
CA VAL A 351 8.85 12.40 -24.96
C VAL A 351 7.37 12.26 -24.61
N LYS A 352 7.02 12.31 -23.33
CA LYS A 352 5.62 12.27 -22.87
C LYS A 352 5.49 12.99 -21.55
N THR A 353 4.47 13.82 -21.42
CA THR A 353 4.16 14.53 -20.17
C THR A 353 2.66 14.52 -19.91
N GLY A 354 2.27 14.76 -18.66
CA GLY A 354 0.87 14.94 -18.31
C GLY A 354 0.67 15.04 -16.81
N THR A 355 -0.60 15.03 -16.41
CA THR A 355 -1.02 14.97 -15.01
C THR A 355 -1.73 13.64 -14.76
N THR A 356 -1.45 13.04 -13.60
CA THR A 356 -2.22 11.90 -13.08
C THR A 356 -3.60 12.35 -12.60
N GLU A 357 -4.48 11.40 -12.33
CA GLU A 357 -5.82 11.66 -11.73
C GLU A 357 -5.74 12.44 -10.42
N HIS A 358 -4.62 12.36 -9.71
CA HIS A 358 -4.35 13.10 -8.46
C HIS A 358 -3.65 14.46 -8.68
N GLY A 359 -3.60 14.96 -9.92
CA GLY A 359 -2.97 16.24 -10.25
C GLY A 359 -1.43 16.25 -10.19
N ARG A 360 -0.78 15.10 -9.96
CA ARG A 360 0.69 15.01 -9.98
C ARG A 360 1.21 15.01 -11.41
N ILE A 361 2.24 15.79 -11.69
CA ILE A 361 2.91 15.82 -13.00
C ILE A 361 3.74 14.56 -13.17
N PHE A 362 3.64 13.91 -14.33
CA PHE A 362 4.59 12.88 -14.74
C PHE A 362 5.33 13.35 -15.99
N VAL A 363 6.61 13.01 -16.06
CA VAL A 363 7.50 13.34 -17.19
C VAL A 363 8.23 12.07 -17.60
N GLN A 364 8.07 11.67 -18.85
CA GLN A 364 8.81 10.60 -19.48
C GLN A 364 9.84 11.20 -20.43
N VAL A 365 11.08 10.73 -20.31
CA VAL A 365 12.24 11.24 -21.04
C VAL A 365 12.96 10.11 -21.74
N GLU A 366 13.71 10.44 -22.78
CA GLU A 366 14.69 9.56 -23.42
C GLU A 366 16.11 10.07 -23.18
N PRO A 367 17.11 9.18 -23.02
CA PRO A 367 18.52 9.57 -22.96
C PRO A 367 18.92 10.43 -24.17
N ILE A 368 19.83 11.38 -23.95
CA ILE A 368 20.33 12.28 -25.00
C ILE A 368 21.70 11.77 -25.45
N GLU A 369 21.84 11.50 -26.75
CA GLU A 369 23.07 10.97 -27.34
C GLU A 369 24.26 11.91 -27.04
N GLY A 370 25.34 11.35 -26.47
CA GLY A 370 26.54 12.11 -26.08
C GLY A 370 26.46 12.80 -24.71
N LYS A 371 25.38 12.63 -23.92
CA LYS A 371 25.27 13.12 -22.54
C LYS A 371 25.12 11.96 -21.57
N GLU A 372 26.20 11.55 -20.93
CA GLU A 372 26.24 10.35 -20.05
C GLU A 372 26.75 10.64 -18.62
N ASP A 373 27.05 11.91 -18.34
CA ASP A 373 27.63 12.36 -17.08
C ASP A 373 26.62 13.02 -16.13
N GLY A 374 26.91 12.97 -14.84
CA GLY A 374 26.09 13.59 -13.79
C GLY A 374 24.63 13.15 -13.84
N ASN A 375 23.72 14.13 -13.89
CA ASN A 375 22.27 13.90 -13.94
C ASN A 375 21.77 13.27 -15.26
N TYR A 376 22.61 13.19 -16.30
CA TYR A 376 22.28 12.51 -17.55
C TYR A 376 22.50 11.00 -17.46
N ARG A 377 23.17 10.51 -16.40
CA ARG A 377 23.32 9.08 -16.17
C ARG A 377 22.04 8.51 -15.55
N PHE A 378 21.31 7.74 -16.34
CA PHE A 378 20.08 7.09 -15.90
C PHE A 378 20.38 6.00 -14.87
N PHE A 379 19.57 5.89 -13.81
CA PHE A 379 19.74 4.88 -12.77
C PHE A 379 18.40 4.36 -12.25
N ASP A 380 18.42 3.16 -11.66
CA ASP A 380 17.26 2.54 -11.03
C ASP A 380 17.00 3.24 -9.68
N PRO A 381 15.83 3.87 -9.47
CA PRO A 381 15.56 4.61 -8.23
C PRO A 381 15.51 3.75 -6.96
N PHE A 382 15.35 2.44 -7.09
CA PHE A 382 15.25 1.54 -5.95
C PHE A 382 16.62 0.97 -5.54
N THR A 383 17.43 0.58 -6.53
CA THR A 383 18.74 -0.02 -6.25
C THR A 383 19.89 0.98 -6.36
N GLY A 384 19.65 2.11 -7.03
CA GLY A 384 20.64 3.13 -7.34
C GLY A 384 21.68 2.71 -8.37
N LYS A 385 21.54 1.52 -8.96
CA LYS A 385 22.46 1.03 -10.00
C LYS A 385 22.24 1.81 -11.28
N ASP A 386 23.35 2.12 -11.97
CA ASP A 386 23.33 2.73 -13.29
C ASP A 386 22.54 1.85 -14.28
N MET A 387 21.82 2.49 -15.18
CA MET A 387 21.10 1.83 -16.26
C MET A 387 22.08 1.08 -17.17
N PRO A 388 21.86 -0.22 -17.46
CA PRO A 388 22.69 -0.95 -18.41
C PRO A 388 22.74 -0.28 -19.79
N GLU A 389 23.93 -0.22 -20.41
CA GLU A 389 24.11 0.39 -21.73
C GLU A 389 23.24 -0.23 -22.83
N VAL A 390 22.89 -1.52 -22.71
CA VAL A 390 21.99 -2.22 -23.65
C VAL A 390 20.59 -1.59 -23.74
N TYR A 391 20.19 -0.83 -22.73
CA TYR A 391 18.93 -0.10 -22.67
C TYR A 391 19.01 1.31 -23.27
N LEU A 392 20.20 1.80 -23.66
CA LEU A 392 20.31 3.08 -24.34
C LEU A 392 19.71 3.02 -25.76
N PRO A 393 19.02 4.07 -26.23
CA PRO A 393 18.41 4.10 -27.56
C PRO A 393 19.41 3.85 -28.70
N TRP A 394 20.67 4.22 -28.51
CA TRP A 394 21.74 4.06 -29.50
C TRP A 394 22.57 2.78 -29.34
N ALA A 395 22.25 1.91 -28.39
CA ALA A 395 23.00 0.67 -28.18
C ALA A 395 23.06 -0.18 -29.47
N PRO A 396 24.14 -0.93 -29.73
CA PRO A 396 24.31 -1.72 -30.97
C PRO A 396 23.17 -2.71 -31.27
N GLY A 397 22.44 -3.18 -30.24
CA GLY A 397 21.27 -4.04 -30.39
C GLY A 397 19.97 -3.33 -30.76
N ASN A 398 19.92 -2.00 -30.64
CA ASN A 398 18.74 -1.16 -30.87
C ASN A 398 18.77 -0.45 -32.24
N ARG A 399 19.91 -0.52 -32.96
CA ARG A 399 20.09 0.00 -34.32
C ARG A 399 20.01 -1.15 -35.33
N ILE A 400 18.96 -1.20 -36.15
CA ILE A 400 18.95 -2.08 -37.31
C ILE A 400 19.62 -1.35 -38.46
N ARG A 401 20.77 -1.88 -38.90
CA ARG A 401 21.39 -1.49 -40.17
C ARG A 401 20.73 -2.29 -41.28
N LEU A 402 19.96 -1.62 -42.13
CA LEU A 402 19.48 -2.22 -43.37
C LEU A 402 20.46 -1.81 -44.48
N ARG A 403 21.14 -2.79 -45.05
CA ARG A 403 21.99 -2.56 -46.22
C ARG A 403 21.11 -2.52 -47.47
N SER A 404 21.08 -1.38 -48.17
CA SER A 404 20.39 -1.29 -49.46
C SER A 404 21.06 -2.25 -50.45
N LYS A 405 20.30 -3.21 -50.99
CA LYS A 405 20.81 -4.12 -52.04
C LYS A 405 21.19 -3.40 -53.33
N LYS A 406 20.59 -2.23 -53.59
CA LYS A 406 20.70 -1.53 -54.86
C LYS A 406 21.89 -0.57 -54.90
N ASP A 407 22.15 0.11 -53.78
CA ASP A 407 23.12 1.22 -53.76
C ASP A 407 24.35 0.92 -52.90
N LYS A 408 24.41 -0.25 -52.23
CA LYS A 408 25.46 -0.63 -51.25
C LYS A 408 25.67 0.36 -50.09
N GLU A 409 24.84 1.40 -49.99
CA GLU A 409 24.82 2.31 -48.85
C GLU A 409 24.10 1.66 -47.66
N ASP A 410 24.69 1.83 -46.49
CA ASP A 410 24.11 1.41 -45.23
C ASP A 410 23.08 2.49 -44.81
N VAL A 411 21.80 2.14 -44.83
CA VAL A 411 20.73 3.00 -44.32
C VAL A 411 20.46 2.61 -42.87
N GLU A 412 20.71 3.54 -41.96
CA GLU A 412 20.42 3.35 -40.54
C GLU A 412 18.96 3.68 -40.25
N ILE A 413 18.16 2.68 -39.86
CA ILE A 413 16.77 2.90 -39.46
C ILE A 413 16.69 2.77 -37.93
N ARG A 414 16.25 3.87 -37.28
CA ARG A 414 15.89 3.85 -35.85
C ARG A 414 14.53 3.18 -35.70
N LEU A 415 14.47 2.01 -35.05
CA LEU A 415 13.22 1.33 -34.76
C LEU A 415 12.47 2.07 -33.65
N TRP A 416 11.38 2.73 -34.02
CA TRP A 416 10.40 3.21 -33.06
C TRP A 416 9.41 2.08 -32.77
N PHE A 417 9.58 1.39 -31.64
CA PHE A 417 8.55 0.48 -31.14
C PHE A 417 7.39 1.32 -30.60
N PHE A 418 6.42 1.65 -31.46
CA PHE A 418 5.11 2.06 -30.98
C PHE A 418 4.44 0.83 -30.37
N THR A 419 4.48 0.72 -29.04
CA THR A 419 3.59 -0.19 -28.31
C THR A 419 2.16 0.28 -28.55
N ARG A 420 1.49 -0.34 -29.51
CA ARG A 420 0.07 -0.15 -29.75
C ARG A 420 -0.65 -0.72 -28.53
N GLU A 421 -1.15 0.14 -27.65
CA GLU A 421 -2.10 -0.26 -26.62
C GLU A 421 -3.33 -0.83 -27.34
N LEU A 422 -3.57 -2.13 -27.15
CA LEU A 422 -4.83 -2.77 -27.53
C LEU A 422 -5.92 -2.26 -26.60
N THR A 423 -6.53 -1.13 -26.93
CA THR A 423 -7.86 -0.79 -26.42
C THR A 423 -8.87 -1.72 -27.10
N SER A 424 -9.50 -2.58 -26.31
CA SER A 424 -10.64 -3.39 -26.74
C SER A 424 -11.83 -2.46 -27.00
N ALA A 425 -11.96 -1.98 -28.22
CA ALA A 425 -13.21 -1.42 -28.72
C ALA A 425 -14.03 -2.58 -29.32
N THR A 426 -15.10 -2.94 -28.62
CA THR A 426 -16.19 -3.75 -29.16
C THR A 426 -16.81 -2.99 -30.34
N ALA A 427 -16.66 -3.53 -31.54
CA ALA A 427 -17.34 -3.05 -32.73
C ALA A 427 -18.76 -3.62 -32.75
N ASP A 428 -19.76 -2.75 -32.64
CA ASP A 428 -21.12 -3.05 -33.08
C ASP A 428 -21.12 -3.12 -34.61
N VAL A 429 -21.31 -4.32 -35.13
CA VAL A 429 -21.52 -4.60 -36.55
C VAL A 429 -23.00 -4.38 -36.84
N ALA A 430 -23.30 -3.40 -37.67
CA ALA A 430 -24.61 -3.23 -38.29
C ALA A 430 -24.79 -4.28 -39.40
N ASP A 431 -25.87 -5.04 -39.33
CA ASP A 431 -26.33 -5.96 -40.36
C ASP A 431 -26.62 -5.22 -41.68
N SER A 432 -26.00 -5.70 -42.77
CA SER A 432 -26.35 -5.36 -44.14
C SER A 432 -27.07 -6.55 -44.79
N THR A 433 -28.34 -6.39 -45.14
CA THR A 433 -29.06 -7.32 -46.03
C THR A 433 -28.72 -7.05 -47.49
N CYS A 434 -28.45 -8.14 -48.21
CA CYS A 434 -28.20 -8.22 -49.64
C CYS A 434 -29.52 -8.30 -50.43
N GLU A 435 -29.56 -7.70 -51.62
CA GLU A 435 -30.33 -8.08 -52.84
C GLU A 435 -29.81 -7.14 -53.95
N SER A 436 -28.93 -7.58 -54.85
CA SER A 436 -29.13 -8.33 -56.10
C SER A 436 -29.40 -7.47 -57.34
N ASP A 437 -28.73 -7.88 -58.41
CA ASP A 437 -28.94 -7.62 -59.84
C ASP A 437 -28.30 -6.38 -60.49
N GLY A 438 -27.57 -6.65 -61.58
CA GLY A 438 -27.21 -5.63 -62.57
C GLY A 438 -25.93 -5.89 -63.35
N THR A 439 -25.98 -6.84 -64.27
CA THR A 439 -25.15 -6.96 -65.49
C THR A 439 -24.47 -5.69 -66.02
N SER A 440 -23.20 -5.76 -66.43
CA SER A 440 -22.79 -5.47 -67.83
C SER A 440 -21.26 -5.52 -68.09
N THR A 441 -20.93 -6.22 -69.18
CA THR A 441 -19.87 -5.96 -70.18
C THR A 441 -18.39 -5.95 -69.80
N LEU A 442 -17.74 -7.04 -70.22
CA LEU A 442 -16.33 -7.18 -70.59
C LEU A 442 -15.96 -6.27 -71.78
N GLY A 443 -14.85 -5.53 -71.64
CA GLY A 443 -14.16 -4.81 -72.71
C GLY A 443 -12.67 -5.11 -72.66
N SER A 444 -12.19 -5.78 -73.71
CA SER A 444 -10.81 -6.16 -74.03
C SER A 444 -9.95 -5.00 -74.53
N PHE A 445 -8.63 -5.00 -74.27
CA PHE A 445 -7.46 -4.46 -75.03
C PHE A 445 -6.26 -4.49 -74.04
N SER A 446 -4.99 -4.83 -74.31
CA SER A 446 -4.05 -4.81 -75.46
C SER A 446 -2.98 -5.91 -75.25
N MET A 447 -2.56 -6.70 -76.24
CA MET A 447 -1.54 -6.48 -77.28
C MET A 447 -0.04 -6.47 -76.84
N SER A 448 0.60 -7.61 -77.14
CA SER A 448 1.95 -7.87 -77.71
C SER A 448 3.25 -7.36 -77.08
N ASP A 449 4.04 -8.34 -76.62
CA ASP A 449 5.47 -8.62 -76.83
C ASP A 449 6.32 -7.60 -77.63
N SER A 450 7.46 -7.20 -77.06
CA SER A 450 8.82 -7.53 -77.55
C SER A 450 9.92 -6.83 -76.75
N GLU A 451 10.99 -7.59 -76.46
CA GLU A 451 12.31 -7.28 -75.88
C GLU A 451 12.44 -7.01 -74.37
#